data_AF-A0A291QWH8-F1
#
_entry.id   AF-A0A291QWH8-F1
#
_cell.length_a   1.000
_cell.length_b   1.000
_cell.length_c   1.000
_cell.angle_alpha   90.00
_cell.angle_beta   90.00
_cell.angle_gamma   90.00
#
_symmetry.space_group_name_H-M   'P 1'
#
loop_
_entity.id
_entity.type
_entity.pdbx_description
1 polymer ?
#
loop_
_entity_poly.entity_id
_entity_poly.type
_entity_poly.pdbx_seq_one_letter_code
_entity_poly.pdbx_strand_id
1 'polypeptide(L)'
;MHRVSTRFIYLLGILFTLSIVNFSIVSGQGRKLRKQQLQDSIQKHINTIESHLAIFLPKTDSITGYASLTERMTYYKVQGLSIAVINDGKLEWAKAYGYADIDEQILASPGTLFQAASISKSLNALCVMKCVDARKLSLDNDVDQYMQRWSLPKGDKFKDSTVSLAQLLSHSAGLNVSGFSGYEEGKPRPATTVDILNGTGFANNQPIKFIAAPGSKFRYSGGGITVVQEILEEIFKAPYSTILDKKVLKSLRMSNSTFQQPLPEAWRAGAATGYRVTGKAVAGKYHIYPEQAAAGLWTTPTDLAKFIIAVQQSYNKKRGFIKQATAKRMLSPYLADSNVGLGVFLSKWGGTPFFNHGGGNEGFRSFYCGSLSTGKGLIIMINSDNDRIFKEIVYTVAKEYNWKNDQN
;
A
#
# COMPACT_ATOMS: atom_id res chain seq x y z
N MET A 1 62.24 -34.89 46.46
CA MET A 1 61.61 -33.62 46.88
C MET A 1 62.14 -32.49 46.00
N HIS A 2 61.36 -32.00 45.03
CA HIS A 2 61.24 -30.56 44.76
C HIS A 2 60.17 -30.30 43.68
N ARG A 3 59.25 -29.40 44.04
CA ARG A 3 58.08 -28.97 43.27
C ARG A 3 58.51 -28.02 42.16
N VAL A 4 58.14 -28.31 40.91
CA VAL A 4 58.12 -27.30 39.83
C VAL A 4 56.67 -26.99 39.46
N SER A 5 56.17 -25.94 40.12
CA SER A 5 55.27 -24.89 39.62
C SER A 5 54.12 -25.25 38.64
N THR A 6 52.96 -25.53 39.22
CA THR A 6 51.62 -25.47 38.56
C THR A 6 51.15 -24.03 38.27
N ARG A 7 52.01 -23.01 38.38
CA ARG A 7 51.60 -21.58 38.31
C ARG A 7 51.61 -20.96 36.90
N PHE A 8 52.11 -21.64 35.87
CA PHE A 8 52.23 -21.04 34.53
C PHE A 8 51.01 -21.27 33.60
N ILE A 9 50.18 -22.29 33.85
CA ILE A 9 49.02 -22.60 32.99
C ILE A 9 47.79 -21.73 33.34
N TYR A 10 47.68 -21.25 34.59
CA TYR A 10 46.57 -20.38 35.00
C TYR A 10 46.69 -18.94 34.47
N LEU A 11 47.90 -18.42 34.24
CA LEU A 11 48.08 -17.04 33.79
C LEU A 11 47.71 -16.83 32.31
N LEU A 12 47.98 -17.82 31.43
CA LEU A 12 47.58 -17.74 30.02
C LEU A 12 46.06 -17.86 29.83
N GLY A 13 45.38 -18.69 30.63
CA GLY A 13 43.91 -18.81 30.59
C GLY A 13 43.18 -17.53 31.04
N ILE A 14 43.74 -16.82 32.02
CA ILE A 14 43.20 -15.54 32.52
C ILE A 14 43.44 -14.41 31.50
N LEU A 15 44.60 -14.34 30.84
CA LEU A 15 44.88 -13.34 29.79
C LEU A 15 44.03 -13.54 28.52
N PHE A 16 43.76 -14.80 28.14
CA PHE A 16 42.91 -15.12 26.98
C PHE A 16 41.43 -14.82 27.27
N THR A 17 40.94 -15.12 28.48
CA THR A 17 39.57 -14.78 28.90
C THR A 17 39.38 -13.27 29.08
N LEU A 18 40.34 -12.53 29.66
CA LEU A 18 40.31 -11.05 29.73
C LEU A 18 40.31 -10.40 28.34
N SER A 19 41.06 -10.94 27.38
CA SER A 19 41.08 -10.43 26.00
C SER A 19 39.77 -10.70 25.25
N ILE A 20 39.15 -11.86 25.43
CA ILE A 20 37.84 -12.19 24.84
C ILE A 20 36.72 -11.36 25.48
N VAL A 21 36.77 -11.14 26.79
CA VAL A 21 35.81 -10.30 27.52
C VAL A 21 35.97 -8.83 27.09
N ASN A 22 37.18 -8.30 26.99
CA ASN A 22 37.42 -6.94 26.50
C ASN A 22 36.99 -6.77 25.04
N PHE A 23 37.26 -7.74 24.16
CA PHE A 23 36.78 -7.69 22.76
C PHE A 23 35.25 -7.75 22.66
N SER A 24 34.60 -8.54 23.53
CA SER A 24 33.13 -8.64 23.60
C SER A 24 32.48 -7.37 24.17
N ILE A 25 33.11 -6.72 25.15
CA ILE A 25 32.65 -5.44 25.73
C ILE A 25 32.86 -4.30 24.74
N VAL A 26 34.02 -4.21 24.09
CA VAL A 26 34.32 -3.19 23.06
C VAL A 26 33.41 -3.36 21.83
N SER A 27 33.16 -4.61 21.39
CA SER A 27 32.22 -4.88 20.30
C SER A 27 30.75 -4.63 20.69
N GLY A 28 30.37 -4.88 21.95
CA GLY A 28 29.05 -4.55 22.51
C GLY A 28 28.82 -3.03 22.61
N GLN A 29 29.80 -2.27 23.10
CA GLN A 29 29.76 -0.81 23.15
C GLN A 29 29.74 -0.20 21.74
N GLY A 30 30.54 -0.71 20.81
CA GLY A 30 30.55 -0.27 19.42
C GLY A 30 29.21 -0.51 18.71
N ARG A 31 28.54 -1.66 18.95
CA ARG A 31 27.18 -1.93 18.45
C ARG A 31 26.15 -0.98 19.05
N LYS A 32 26.24 -0.70 20.35
CA LYS A 32 25.34 0.23 21.04
C LYS A 32 25.48 1.65 20.50
N LEU A 33 26.71 2.13 20.30
CA LEU A 33 27.00 3.45 19.73
C LEU A 33 26.46 3.59 18.30
N ARG A 34 26.69 2.59 17.43
CA ARG A 34 26.15 2.60 16.05
C ARG A 34 24.63 2.62 16.03
N LYS A 35 23.98 1.87 16.93
CA LYS A 35 22.52 1.88 17.05
C LYS A 35 22.00 3.24 17.48
N GLN A 36 22.67 3.88 18.45
CA GLN A 36 22.32 5.23 18.90
C GLN A 36 22.48 6.26 17.77
N GLN A 37 23.64 6.27 17.09
CA GLN A 37 23.89 7.17 15.96
C GLN A 37 22.84 7.02 14.85
N LEU A 38 22.42 5.78 14.55
CA LEU A 38 21.35 5.54 13.59
C LEU A 38 20.02 6.11 14.08
N GLN A 39 19.67 5.92 15.37
CA GLN A 39 18.44 6.48 15.94
C GLN A 39 18.47 8.02 15.92
N ASP A 40 19.60 8.64 16.23
CA ASP A 40 19.76 10.09 16.19
C ASP A 40 19.61 10.63 14.74
N SER A 41 20.17 9.92 13.76
CA SER A 41 20.00 10.24 12.33
C SER A 41 18.53 10.14 11.89
N ILE A 42 17.84 9.06 12.27
CA ILE A 42 16.41 8.88 11.96
C ILE A 42 15.59 9.99 12.62
N GLN A 43 15.89 10.33 13.88
CA GLN A 43 15.20 11.39 14.59
C GLN A 43 15.43 12.76 13.93
N LYS A 44 16.63 13.01 13.39
CA LYS A 44 16.91 14.22 12.61
C LYS A 44 16.04 14.29 11.35
N HIS A 45 15.92 13.21 10.59
CA HIS A 45 15.05 13.16 9.41
C HIS A 45 13.58 13.42 9.76
N ILE A 46 13.10 12.79 10.82
CA ILE A 46 11.74 12.99 11.34
C ILE A 46 11.54 14.47 11.71
N ASN A 47 12.47 15.06 12.47
CA ASN A 47 12.38 16.46 12.88
C ASN A 47 12.35 17.41 11.67
N THR A 48 13.15 17.16 10.62
CA THR A 48 13.11 17.96 9.39
C THR A 48 11.73 17.91 8.75
N ILE A 49 11.15 16.71 8.61
CA ILE A 49 9.82 16.53 7.99
C ILE A 49 8.72 17.17 8.85
N GLU A 50 8.83 17.08 10.18
CA GLU A 50 7.85 17.65 11.12
C GLU A 50 7.92 19.18 11.20
N SER A 51 9.10 19.79 11.07
CA SER A 51 9.30 21.23 11.31
C SER A 51 9.50 22.08 10.05
N HIS A 52 9.90 21.47 8.93
CA HIS A 52 10.27 22.17 7.69
C HIS A 52 9.62 21.52 6.46
N LEU A 53 8.29 21.32 6.50
CA LEU A 53 7.52 20.83 5.37
C LEU A 53 7.45 21.90 4.27
N ALA A 54 7.84 21.55 3.05
CA ALA A 54 7.79 22.47 1.92
C ALA A 54 6.34 22.82 1.57
N ILE A 55 6.00 24.11 1.54
CA ILE A 55 4.68 24.60 1.11
C ILE A 55 4.64 24.63 -0.40
N PHE A 56 3.71 23.87 -0.97
CA PHE A 56 3.60 23.68 -2.40
C PHE A 56 2.44 24.50 -2.99
N LEU A 57 2.71 25.31 -4.02
CA LEU A 57 1.67 26.01 -4.79
C LEU A 57 1.23 25.18 -6.01
N PRO A 58 -0.01 24.67 -6.04
CA PRO A 58 -0.47 23.82 -7.14
C PRO A 58 -0.51 24.51 -8.51
N LYS A 59 -0.70 25.84 -8.55
CA LYS A 59 -0.82 26.60 -9.81
C LYS A 59 0.52 26.77 -10.53
N THR A 60 1.61 26.84 -9.79
CA THR A 60 2.94 27.19 -10.30
C THR A 60 3.95 26.05 -10.15
N ASP A 61 3.54 24.92 -9.55
CA ASP A 61 4.42 23.78 -9.25
C ASP A 61 5.69 24.22 -8.49
N SER A 62 5.53 25.20 -7.58
CA SER A 62 6.64 25.88 -6.93
C SER A 62 6.53 25.84 -5.42
N ILE A 63 7.69 25.90 -4.74
CA ILE A 63 7.76 26.02 -3.28
C ILE A 63 7.73 27.50 -2.92
N THR A 64 6.84 27.87 -2.00
CA THR A 64 6.72 29.27 -1.56
C THR A 64 7.17 29.51 -0.14
N GLY A 65 7.54 28.47 0.59
CA GLY A 65 8.00 28.56 1.96
C GLY A 65 8.06 27.20 2.63
N TYR A 66 8.23 27.23 3.93
CA TYR A 66 8.23 26.05 4.79
C TYR A 66 7.34 26.31 6.01
N ALA A 67 6.72 25.27 6.53
CA ALA A 67 5.96 25.29 7.78
C ALA A 67 6.06 23.94 8.49
N SER A 68 5.59 23.86 9.73
CA SER A 68 5.48 22.59 10.42
C SER A 68 4.37 21.71 9.83
N LEU A 69 4.53 20.40 9.95
CA LEU A 69 3.53 19.41 9.54
C LEU A 69 2.18 19.66 10.20
N THR A 70 2.18 20.01 11.49
CA THR A 70 0.97 20.31 12.25
C THR A 70 0.24 21.54 11.71
N GLU A 71 0.95 22.64 11.40
CA GLU A 71 0.33 23.82 10.78
C GLU A 71 -0.29 23.49 9.43
N ARG A 72 0.36 22.65 8.62
CA ARG A 72 -0.19 22.20 7.33
C ARG A 72 -1.39 21.29 7.50
N MET A 73 -1.37 20.38 8.48
CA MET A 73 -2.54 19.57 8.83
C MET A 73 -3.73 20.45 9.23
N THR A 74 -3.52 21.45 10.09
CA THR A 74 -4.56 22.42 10.47
C THR A 74 -5.08 23.20 9.26
N TYR A 75 -4.18 23.71 8.42
CA TYR A 75 -4.54 24.46 7.20
C TYR A 75 -5.43 23.65 6.26
N TYR A 76 -5.12 22.36 6.07
CA TYR A 76 -5.88 21.47 5.19
C TYR A 76 -7.04 20.74 5.89
N LYS A 77 -7.26 20.96 7.19
CA LYS A 77 -8.25 20.23 8.01
C LYS A 77 -8.06 18.72 7.94
N VAL A 78 -6.81 18.29 8.05
CA VAL A 78 -6.42 16.87 8.16
C VAL A 78 -6.38 16.52 9.64
N GLN A 79 -7.32 15.70 10.08
CA GLN A 79 -7.51 15.40 11.49
C GLN A 79 -6.49 14.39 12.01
N GLY A 80 -6.23 13.35 11.23
CA GLY A 80 -5.29 12.28 11.51
C GLY A 80 -4.46 11.97 10.28
N LEU A 81 -3.16 11.79 10.51
CA LEU A 81 -2.16 11.51 9.49
C LEU A 81 -1.22 10.42 10.01
N SER A 82 -0.87 9.46 9.16
CA SER A 82 0.12 8.43 9.46
C SER A 82 1.08 8.29 8.29
N ILE A 83 2.38 8.36 8.57
CA ILE A 83 3.48 8.31 7.61
C ILE A 83 4.39 7.13 7.95
N ALA A 84 4.83 6.40 6.93
CA ALA A 84 5.91 5.42 7.05
C ALA A 84 6.91 5.60 5.92
N VAL A 85 8.21 5.57 6.25
CA VAL A 85 9.31 5.68 5.28
C VAL A 85 10.07 4.37 5.21
N ILE A 86 10.29 3.93 3.98
CA ILE A 86 11.17 2.81 3.65
C ILE A 86 12.48 3.38 3.16
N ASN A 87 13.57 2.95 3.80
CA ASN A 87 14.92 3.29 3.42
C ASN A 87 15.76 2.01 3.34
N ASP A 88 16.58 1.89 2.29
CA ASP A 88 17.43 0.72 2.02
C ASP A 88 16.69 -0.63 2.12
N GLY A 89 15.46 -0.66 1.60
CA GLY A 89 14.61 -1.85 1.54
C GLY A 89 14.08 -2.32 2.90
N LYS A 90 14.05 -1.43 3.90
CA LYS A 90 13.53 -1.68 5.25
C LYS A 90 12.63 -0.54 5.69
N LEU A 91 11.64 -0.83 6.52
CA LEU A 91 10.89 0.19 7.23
C LEU A 91 11.86 0.90 8.19
N GLU A 92 12.12 2.17 7.97
CA GLU A 92 13.04 2.95 8.81
C GLU A 92 12.30 3.57 10.00
N TRP A 93 11.14 4.18 9.75
CA TRP A 93 10.26 4.69 10.79
C TRP A 93 8.80 4.76 10.32
N ALA A 94 7.89 4.79 11.29
CA ALA A 94 6.48 5.12 11.10
C ALA A 94 5.98 5.98 12.26
N LYS A 95 5.25 7.06 11.96
CA LYS A 95 4.68 7.98 12.94
C LYS A 95 3.28 8.40 12.54
N ALA A 96 2.47 8.71 13.54
CA ALA A 96 1.13 9.26 13.34
C ALA A 96 0.97 10.57 14.13
N TYR A 97 0.07 11.40 13.64
CA TYR A 97 -0.17 12.76 14.10
C TYR A 97 -1.67 13.04 14.15
N GLY A 98 -2.09 13.87 15.10
CA GLY A 98 -3.49 14.24 15.28
C GLY A 98 -4.35 13.10 15.82
N TYR A 99 -5.60 13.02 15.35
CA TYR A 99 -6.65 12.18 15.90
C TYR A 99 -7.14 11.14 14.90
N ALA A 100 -7.25 9.89 15.36
CA ALA A 100 -8.01 8.86 14.68
C ALA A 100 -9.52 9.18 14.75
N ASP A 101 -9.97 9.75 15.86
CA ASP A 101 -11.32 10.23 16.09
C ASP A 101 -11.27 11.47 16.99
N ILE A 102 -11.72 12.62 16.47
CA ILE A 102 -11.75 13.89 17.19
C ILE A 102 -12.84 13.92 18.26
N ASP A 103 -14.02 13.40 17.97
CA ASP A 103 -15.16 13.52 18.88
C ASP A 103 -14.90 12.66 20.13
N GLU A 104 -14.27 11.50 19.94
CA GLU A 104 -13.84 10.60 21.01
C GLU A 104 -12.45 10.94 21.58
N GLN A 105 -11.77 11.97 21.07
CA GLN A 105 -10.40 12.37 21.45
C GLN A 105 -9.37 11.24 21.36
N ILE A 106 -9.53 10.32 20.40
CA ILE A 106 -8.62 9.19 20.18
C ILE A 106 -7.47 9.66 19.29
N LEU A 107 -6.25 9.67 19.85
CA LEU A 107 -5.04 10.01 19.11
C LEU A 107 -4.73 8.97 18.02
N ALA A 108 -4.27 9.45 16.86
CA ALA A 108 -3.76 8.59 15.82
C ALA A 108 -2.45 7.94 16.27
N SER A 109 -2.26 6.67 15.92
CA SER A 109 -1.04 5.91 16.18
C SER A 109 -0.57 5.19 14.91
N PRO A 110 0.68 4.69 14.85
CA PRO A 110 1.12 3.83 13.76
C PRO A 110 0.30 2.52 13.61
N GLY A 111 -0.50 2.17 14.62
CA GLY A 111 -1.43 1.04 14.61
C GLY A 111 -2.87 1.39 14.20
N THR A 112 -3.20 2.67 14.04
CA THR A 112 -4.54 3.10 13.61
C THR A 112 -4.83 2.59 12.20
N LEU A 113 -5.99 1.94 12.04
CA LEU A 113 -6.46 1.45 10.75
C LEU A 113 -7.10 2.57 9.94
N PHE A 114 -6.70 2.67 8.68
CA PHE A 114 -7.29 3.56 7.68
C PHE A 114 -7.81 2.73 6.52
N GLN A 115 -8.79 3.27 5.79
CA GLN A 115 -9.15 2.70 4.49
C GLN A 115 -8.10 3.07 3.44
N ALA A 116 -7.43 2.06 2.88
CA ALA A 116 -6.46 2.24 1.81
C ALA A 116 -7.11 2.48 0.44
N ALA A 117 -8.44 2.31 0.35
CA ALA A 117 -9.21 2.55 -0.85
C ALA A 117 -8.58 1.84 -2.07
N SER A 118 -8.28 2.58 -3.15
CA SER A 118 -7.75 2.00 -4.39
C SER A 118 -6.36 1.37 -4.30
N ILE A 119 -5.61 1.54 -3.20
CA ILE A 119 -4.40 0.73 -2.94
C ILE A 119 -4.74 -0.78 -2.88
N SER A 120 -5.99 -1.14 -2.58
CA SER A 120 -6.53 -2.50 -2.68
C SER A 120 -6.18 -3.19 -4.00
N LYS A 121 -6.16 -2.44 -5.11
CA LYS A 121 -5.86 -2.94 -6.46
C LYS A 121 -4.44 -3.49 -6.56
N SER A 122 -3.49 -2.87 -5.89
CA SER A 122 -2.09 -3.30 -5.88
C SER A 122 -1.89 -4.62 -5.13
N LEU A 123 -2.59 -4.81 -4.01
CA LEU A 123 -2.57 -6.08 -3.27
C LEU A 123 -3.35 -7.18 -4.01
N ASN A 124 -4.47 -6.83 -4.65
CA ASN A 124 -5.20 -7.73 -5.55
C ASN A 124 -4.29 -8.23 -6.69
N ALA A 125 -3.59 -7.32 -7.36
CA ALA A 125 -2.65 -7.68 -8.41
C ALA A 125 -1.54 -8.59 -7.89
N LEU A 126 -0.99 -8.33 -6.69
CA LEU A 126 -0.01 -9.23 -6.08
C LEU A 126 -0.57 -10.64 -5.83
N CYS A 127 -1.83 -10.75 -5.39
CA CYS A 127 -2.52 -12.04 -5.25
C CYS A 127 -2.62 -12.78 -6.59
N VAL A 128 -3.03 -12.06 -7.65
CA VAL A 128 -3.09 -12.62 -9.02
C VAL A 128 -1.70 -13.08 -9.47
N MET A 129 -0.66 -12.27 -9.27
CA MET A 129 0.73 -12.64 -9.62
C MET A 129 1.19 -13.91 -8.89
N LYS A 130 0.84 -14.10 -7.61
CA LYS A 130 1.11 -15.37 -6.91
C LYS A 130 0.39 -16.56 -7.55
N CYS A 131 -0.84 -16.36 -8.01
CA CYS A 131 -1.61 -17.40 -8.66
C CYS A 131 -1.05 -17.74 -10.05
N VAL A 132 -0.53 -16.74 -10.77
CA VAL A 132 0.22 -16.92 -12.03
C VAL A 132 1.50 -17.71 -11.80
N ASP A 133 2.27 -17.37 -10.78
CA ASP A 133 3.48 -18.13 -10.41
C ASP A 133 3.20 -19.59 -10.11
N ALA A 134 2.04 -19.86 -9.50
CA ALA A 134 1.52 -21.18 -9.18
C ALA A 134 0.77 -21.86 -10.35
N ARG A 135 0.75 -21.24 -11.54
CA ARG A 135 0.04 -21.73 -12.75
C ARG A 135 -1.46 -21.98 -12.54
N LYS A 136 -2.09 -21.27 -11.60
CA LYS A 136 -3.54 -21.30 -11.36
C LYS A 136 -4.31 -20.27 -12.20
N LEU A 137 -3.61 -19.23 -12.65
CA LEU A 137 -4.14 -18.17 -13.51
C LEU A 137 -3.15 -17.90 -14.65
N SER A 138 -3.67 -17.46 -15.79
CA SER A 138 -2.89 -16.90 -16.90
C SER A 138 -3.15 -15.40 -17.00
N LEU A 139 -2.12 -14.61 -17.27
CA LEU A 139 -2.29 -13.17 -17.50
C LEU A 139 -2.91 -12.88 -18.86
N ASP A 140 -2.78 -13.79 -19.83
CA ASP A 140 -3.02 -13.53 -21.24
C ASP A 140 -4.21 -14.32 -21.81
N ASN A 141 -4.70 -15.35 -21.11
CA ASN A 141 -5.88 -16.09 -21.56
C ASN A 141 -7.18 -15.30 -21.30
N ASP A 142 -8.25 -15.65 -22.04
CA ASP A 142 -9.57 -15.03 -21.85
C ASP A 142 -10.15 -15.35 -20.47
N VAL A 143 -10.61 -14.33 -19.74
CA VAL A 143 -11.07 -14.48 -18.36
C VAL A 143 -12.41 -15.18 -18.22
N ASP A 144 -13.22 -15.22 -19.28
CA ASP A 144 -14.51 -15.94 -19.25
C ASP A 144 -14.35 -17.42 -18.88
N GLN A 145 -13.17 -18.03 -19.15
CA GLN A 145 -12.91 -19.42 -18.76
C GLN A 145 -12.88 -19.64 -17.24
N TYR A 146 -12.75 -18.57 -16.45
CA TYR A 146 -12.65 -18.63 -14.99
C TYR A 146 -13.97 -18.34 -14.28
N MET A 147 -15.00 -17.88 -14.98
CA MET A 147 -16.26 -17.42 -14.40
C MET A 147 -17.42 -18.29 -14.86
N GLN A 148 -18.26 -18.72 -13.91
CA GLN A 148 -19.43 -19.59 -14.19
C GLN A 148 -20.74 -18.90 -13.78
N ARG A 149 -20.74 -18.16 -12.67
CA ARG A 149 -21.90 -17.44 -12.13
C ARG A 149 -22.20 -16.13 -12.85
N TRP A 150 -21.23 -15.64 -13.62
CA TRP A 150 -21.31 -14.37 -14.34
C TRP A 150 -20.44 -14.44 -15.60
N SER A 151 -20.78 -13.65 -16.61
CA SER A 151 -20.00 -13.52 -17.85
C SER A 151 -19.87 -12.05 -18.23
N LEU A 152 -18.78 -11.73 -18.94
CA LEU A 152 -18.58 -10.38 -19.43
C LEU A 152 -19.72 -9.97 -20.37
N PRO A 153 -20.37 -8.82 -20.18
CA PRO A 153 -21.49 -8.36 -20.99
C PRO A 153 -20.97 -7.74 -22.29
N LYS A 154 -20.36 -8.60 -23.12
CA LYS A 154 -19.72 -8.27 -24.40
C LYS A 154 -20.73 -7.68 -25.40
N GLY A 155 -21.98 -8.14 -25.37
CA GLY A 155 -23.01 -7.79 -26.36
C GLY A 155 -22.59 -8.13 -27.78
N ASP A 156 -23.38 -7.76 -28.79
CA ASP A 156 -23.06 -8.08 -30.19
C ASP A 156 -21.76 -7.43 -30.67
N LYS A 157 -21.45 -6.24 -30.13
CA LYS A 157 -20.29 -5.44 -30.54
C LYS A 157 -18.94 -6.08 -30.17
N PHE A 158 -18.87 -6.79 -29.06
CA PHE A 158 -17.62 -7.39 -28.56
C PHE A 158 -17.72 -8.90 -28.35
N LYS A 159 -18.73 -9.56 -28.92
CA LYS A 159 -19.01 -11.00 -28.71
C LYS A 159 -17.79 -11.89 -28.96
N ASP A 160 -16.97 -11.56 -29.96
CA ASP A 160 -15.78 -12.32 -30.35
C ASP A 160 -14.49 -11.76 -29.71
N SER A 161 -14.59 -10.73 -28.88
CA SER A 161 -13.43 -10.16 -28.18
C SER A 161 -13.04 -11.01 -26.98
N THR A 162 -11.76 -11.19 -26.76
CA THR A 162 -11.21 -11.77 -25.53
C THR A 162 -10.80 -10.67 -24.56
N VAL A 163 -10.93 -10.93 -23.26
CA VAL A 163 -10.44 -10.04 -22.21
C VAL A 163 -9.46 -10.81 -21.34
N SER A 164 -8.26 -10.29 -21.14
CA SER A 164 -7.26 -10.95 -20.31
C SER A 164 -7.18 -10.37 -18.90
N LEU A 165 -6.63 -11.14 -17.94
CA LEU A 165 -6.35 -10.64 -16.60
C LEU A 165 -5.38 -9.46 -16.62
N ALA A 166 -4.41 -9.46 -17.53
CA ALA A 166 -3.51 -8.33 -17.69
C ALA A 166 -4.27 -7.07 -18.07
N GLN A 167 -5.22 -7.14 -19.01
CA GLN A 167 -6.04 -6.01 -19.42
C GLN A 167 -6.94 -5.47 -18.29
N LEU A 168 -7.47 -6.35 -17.42
CA LEU A 168 -8.25 -5.92 -16.25
C LEU A 168 -7.33 -5.17 -15.26
N LEU A 169 -6.16 -5.74 -14.95
CA LEU A 169 -5.21 -5.17 -13.99
C LEU A 169 -4.52 -3.89 -14.48
N SER A 170 -4.36 -3.71 -15.79
CA SER A 170 -3.80 -2.50 -16.41
C SER A 170 -4.85 -1.46 -16.79
N HIS A 171 -6.11 -1.68 -16.42
CA HIS A 171 -7.23 -0.80 -16.78
C HIS A 171 -7.36 -0.57 -18.30
N SER A 172 -7.15 -1.61 -19.09
CA SER A 172 -7.28 -1.57 -20.55
C SER A 172 -8.30 -2.56 -21.09
N ALA A 173 -9.09 -3.21 -20.24
CA ALA A 173 -10.20 -4.08 -20.66
C ALA A 173 -11.38 -3.32 -21.29
N GLY A 174 -11.43 -1.99 -21.16
CA GLY A 174 -12.49 -1.17 -21.74
C GLY A 174 -13.80 -1.16 -20.94
N LEU A 175 -13.79 -1.61 -19.68
CA LEU A 175 -14.95 -1.64 -18.79
C LEU A 175 -15.18 -0.29 -18.07
N ASN A 176 -16.44 0.00 -17.75
CA ASN A 176 -16.86 1.21 -17.03
C ASN A 176 -16.63 1.12 -15.50
N VAL A 177 -17.20 2.09 -14.77
CA VAL A 177 -17.13 2.28 -13.31
C VAL A 177 -15.70 2.56 -12.83
N SER A 178 -15.36 3.84 -12.66
CA SER A 178 -14.04 4.26 -12.18
C SER A 178 -13.85 4.04 -10.68
N GLY A 179 -14.89 4.20 -9.88
CA GLY A 179 -14.89 4.04 -8.43
C GLY A 179 -16.29 3.87 -7.86
N PHE A 180 -16.38 3.73 -6.53
CA PHE A 180 -17.60 3.42 -5.80
C PHE A 180 -17.76 4.41 -4.65
N SER A 181 -19.00 4.80 -4.33
CA SER A 181 -19.28 5.74 -3.23
C SER A 181 -19.21 5.08 -1.85
N GLY A 182 -19.28 3.76 -1.80
CA GLY A 182 -19.42 2.98 -0.57
C GLY A 182 -20.84 3.06 0.01
N TYR A 183 -21.05 2.33 1.10
CA TYR A 183 -22.35 2.17 1.75
C TYR A 183 -22.24 2.61 3.22
N GLU A 184 -23.16 3.42 3.71
CA GLU A 184 -23.21 3.76 5.12
C GLU A 184 -23.41 2.51 5.99
N GLU A 185 -22.78 2.47 7.16
CA GLU A 185 -22.96 1.38 8.12
C GLU A 185 -24.45 1.23 8.49
N GLY A 186 -24.93 -0.02 8.53
CA GLY A 186 -26.33 -0.32 8.82
C GLY A 186 -27.33 -0.11 7.67
N LYS A 187 -26.91 0.41 6.50
CA LYS A 187 -27.77 0.49 5.32
C LYS A 187 -27.72 -0.79 4.46
N PRO A 188 -28.77 -1.07 3.65
CA PRO A 188 -28.74 -2.14 2.65
C PRO A 188 -27.57 -1.95 1.67
N ARG A 189 -26.98 -3.07 1.26
CA ARG A 189 -25.82 -3.16 0.37
C ARG A 189 -25.84 -4.48 -0.41
N PRO A 190 -25.12 -4.59 -1.54
CA PRO A 190 -25.04 -5.84 -2.29
C PRO A 190 -24.49 -6.99 -1.44
N ALA A 191 -25.13 -8.14 -1.58
CA ALA A 191 -24.78 -9.34 -0.84
C ALA A 191 -23.64 -10.12 -1.52
N THR A 192 -23.52 -10.00 -2.84
CA THR A 192 -22.54 -10.74 -3.63
C THR A 192 -21.78 -9.85 -4.61
N THR A 193 -20.59 -10.31 -5.03
CA THR A 193 -19.84 -9.67 -6.11
C THR A 193 -20.66 -9.60 -7.40
N VAL A 194 -21.47 -10.63 -7.70
CA VAL A 194 -22.36 -10.67 -8.87
C VAL A 194 -23.43 -9.56 -8.83
N ASP A 195 -24.00 -9.25 -7.66
CA ASP A 195 -24.94 -8.11 -7.51
C ASP A 195 -24.28 -6.79 -7.90
N ILE A 196 -23.04 -6.58 -7.47
CA ILE A 196 -22.24 -5.39 -7.83
C ILE A 196 -22.01 -5.35 -9.34
N LEU A 197 -21.59 -6.48 -9.94
CA LEU A 197 -21.31 -6.56 -11.37
C LEU A 197 -22.56 -6.26 -12.23
N ASN A 198 -23.73 -6.70 -11.75
CA ASN A 198 -25.01 -6.48 -12.43
C ASN A 198 -25.66 -5.13 -12.07
N GLY A 199 -25.13 -4.37 -11.10
CA GLY A 199 -25.78 -3.15 -10.61
C GLY A 199 -27.13 -3.43 -9.93
N THR A 200 -27.27 -4.59 -9.29
CA THR A 200 -28.49 -5.05 -8.60
C THR A 200 -28.29 -5.16 -7.09
N GLY A 201 -29.33 -5.54 -6.35
CA GLY A 201 -29.19 -5.85 -4.92
C GLY A 201 -28.67 -4.67 -4.08
N PHE A 202 -29.19 -3.47 -4.30
CA PHE A 202 -28.73 -2.22 -3.67
C PHE A 202 -27.35 -1.72 -4.11
N ALA A 203 -26.72 -2.31 -5.14
CA ALA A 203 -25.47 -1.78 -5.68
C ALA A 203 -25.61 -0.30 -6.08
N ASN A 204 -24.62 0.52 -5.71
CA ASN A 204 -24.60 1.97 -5.98
C ASN A 204 -23.90 2.33 -7.31
N ASN A 205 -23.58 1.34 -8.14
CA ASN A 205 -22.97 1.51 -9.45
C ASN A 205 -23.92 1.11 -10.58
N GLN A 206 -23.63 1.62 -11.78
CA GLN A 206 -24.23 1.10 -13.01
C GLN A 206 -23.72 -0.32 -13.28
N PRO A 207 -24.52 -1.18 -13.94
CA PRO A 207 -24.06 -2.49 -14.39
C PRO A 207 -22.73 -2.36 -15.17
N ILE A 208 -21.84 -3.32 -14.96
CA ILE A 208 -20.56 -3.35 -15.66
C ILE A 208 -20.82 -3.55 -17.15
N LYS A 209 -20.15 -2.77 -18.01
CA LYS A 209 -20.28 -2.85 -19.47
C LYS A 209 -19.04 -2.32 -20.17
N PHE A 210 -18.84 -2.77 -21.41
CA PHE A 210 -17.81 -2.23 -22.28
C PHE A 210 -18.17 -0.82 -22.76
N ILE A 211 -17.22 0.09 -22.62
CA ILE A 211 -17.26 1.48 -23.11
C ILE A 211 -16.12 1.77 -24.10
N ALA A 212 -15.23 0.79 -24.31
CA ALA A 212 -14.18 0.79 -25.31
C ALA A 212 -13.83 -0.66 -25.68
N ALA A 213 -13.18 -0.85 -26.84
CA ALA A 213 -12.69 -2.18 -27.22
C ALA A 213 -11.59 -2.66 -26.24
N PRO A 214 -11.57 -3.95 -25.85
CA PRO A 214 -10.50 -4.52 -25.03
C PRO A 214 -9.12 -4.27 -25.63
N GLY A 215 -8.17 -3.89 -24.78
CA GLY A 215 -6.79 -3.60 -25.16
C GLY A 215 -6.58 -2.24 -25.88
N SER A 216 -7.64 -1.53 -26.27
CA SER A 216 -7.50 -0.36 -27.15
C SER A 216 -6.84 0.85 -26.48
N LYS A 217 -7.11 1.11 -25.20
CA LYS A 217 -6.57 2.25 -24.45
C LYS A 217 -6.75 2.09 -22.96
N PHE A 218 -5.99 2.88 -22.19
CA PHE A 218 -6.19 3.01 -20.75
C PHE A 218 -7.53 3.72 -20.44
N ARG A 219 -8.31 3.10 -19.55
CA ARG A 219 -9.53 3.63 -18.91
C ARG A 219 -9.61 3.07 -17.49
N TYR A 220 -9.25 3.90 -16.51
CA TYR A 220 -9.33 3.51 -15.10
C TYR A 220 -10.71 2.96 -14.74
N SER A 221 -10.74 1.75 -14.22
CA SER A 221 -11.96 0.99 -13.98
C SER A 221 -11.84 0.19 -12.69
N GLY A 222 -12.58 0.62 -11.67
CA GLY A 222 -12.87 -0.17 -10.48
C GLY A 222 -13.74 -1.39 -10.82
N GLY A 223 -14.69 -1.24 -11.74
CA GLY A 223 -15.54 -2.34 -12.22
C GLY A 223 -14.76 -3.52 -12.79
N GLY A 224 -13.74 -3.25 -13.63
CA GLY A 224 -12.85 -4.29 -14.14
C GLY A 224 -12.03 -4.97 -13.05
N ILE A 225 -11.68 -4.26 -11.97
CA ILE A 225 -11.03 -4.90 -10.81
C ILE A 225 -12.03 -5.74 -10.00
N THR A 226 -13.31 -5.33 -9.92
CA THR A 226 -14.37 -6.16 -9.31
C THR A 226 -14.61 -7.45 -10.12
N VAL A 227 -14.40 -7.46 -11.44
CA VAL A 227 -14.38 -8.72 -12.21
C VAL A 227 -13.24 -9.64 -11.73
N VAL A 228 -12.07 -9.10 -11.39
CA VAL A 228 -10.97 -9.88 -10.82
C VAL A 228 -11.32 -10.44 -9.43
N GLN A 229 -12.12 -9.73 -8.63
CA GLN A 229 -12.68 -10.24 -7.39
C GLN A 229 -13.52 -11.50 -7.64
N GLU A 230 -14.47 -11.43 -8.59
CA GLU A 230 -15.33 -12.58 -8.95
C GLU A 230 -14.50 -13.77 -9.44
N ILE A 231 -13.51 -13.54 -10.31
CA ILE A 231 -12.59 -14.59 -10.79
C ILE A 231 -11.88 -15.30 -9.63
N LEU A 232 -11.38 -14.56 -8.65
CA LEU A 232 -10.71 -15.15 -7.49
C LEU A 232 -11.69 -15.95 -6.63
N GLU A 233 -12.89 -15.44 -6.38
CA GLU A 233 -13.92 -16.15 -5.62
C GLU A 233 -14.37 -17.44 -6.33
N GLU A 234 -14.51 -17.42 -7.66
CA GLU A 234 -14.87 -18.57 -8.48
C GLU A 234 -13.81 -19.67 -8.45
N ILE A 235 -12.53 -19.31 -8.58
CA ILE A 235 -11.45 -20.29 -8.64
C ILE A 235 -11.19 -20.92 -7.27
N PHE A 236 -11.26 -20.12 -6.20
CA PHE A 236 -10.93 -20.59 -4.86
C PHE A 236 -12.15 -21.04 -4.05
N LYS A 237 -13.37 -20.80 -4.55
CA LYS A 237 -14.64 -21.14 -3.90
C LYS A 237 -14.66 -20.67 -2.44
N ALA A 238 -14.19 -19.45 -2.22
CA ALA A 238 -14.05 -18.82 -0.90
C ALA A 238 -14.29 -17.31 -1.00
N PRO A 239 -14.72 -16.64 0.09
CA PRO A 239 -14.87 -15.19 0.09
C PRO A 239 -13.55 -14.47 -0.22
N TYR A 240 -13.60 -13.38 -0.99
CA TYR A 240 -12.41 -12.63 -1.40
C TYR A 240 -11.49 -12.25 -0.21
N SER A 241 -12.08 -11.82 0.91
CA SER A 241 -11.32 -11.48 2.13
C SER A 241 -10.50 -12.65 2.66
N THR A 242 -11.04 -13.87 2.61
CA THR A 242 -10.35 -15.09 3.06
C THR A 242 -9.21 -15.46 2.11
N ILE A 243 -9.41 -15.27 0.80
CA ILE A 243 -8.40 -15.52 -0.23
C ILE A 243 -7.19 -14.60 -0.01
N LEU A 244 -7.43 -13.29 0.12
CA LEU A 244 -6.37 -12.29 0.29
C LEU A 244 -5.69 -12.39 1.66
N ASP A 245 -6.44 -12.69 2.72
CA ASP A 245 -5.88 -12.93 4.05
C ASP A 245 -4.82 -14.05 4.01
N LYS A 246 -5.16 -15.20 3.42
CA LYS A 246 -4.25 -16.35 3.32
C LYS A 246 -3.08 -16.08 2.36
N LYS A 247 -3.37 -15.65 1.13
CA LYS A 247 -2.36 -15.58 0.05
C LYS A 247 -1.44 -14.38 0.16
N VAL A 248 -1.90 -13.28 0.74
CA VAL A 248 -1.16 -12.02 0.78
C VAL A 248 -0.92 -11.58 2.22
N LEU A 249 -1.97 -11.28 2.99
CA LEU A 249 -1.81 -10.57 4.27
C LEU A 249 -1.02 -11.38 5.30
N LYS A 250 -1.46 -12.59 5.65
CA LYS A 250 -0.74 -13.48 6.58
C LYS A 250 0.62 -13.89 6.03
N SER A 251 0.70 -14.16 4.73
CA SER A 251 1.96 -14.55 4.07
C SER A 251 3.02 -13.44 4.12
N LEU A 252 2.61 -12.17 4.15
CA LEU A 252 3.47 -10.99 4.34
C LEU A 252 3.53 -10.49 5.78
N ARG A 253 2.84 -11.18 6.71
CA ARG A 253 2.69 -10.78 8.12
C ARG A 253 2.08 -9.38 8.28
N MET A 254 1.14 -9.03 7.40
CA MET A 254 0.31 -7.82 7.52
C MET A 254 -0.83 -8.08 8.51
N SER A 255 -0.49 -8.12 9.81
CA SER A 255 -1.40 -8.52 10.88
C SER A 255 -2.43 -7.46 11.27
N ASN A 256 -2.24 -6.21 10.86
CA ASN A 256 -3.15 -5.09 11.07
C ASN A 256 -3.81 -4.70 9.74
N SER A 257 -4.18 -5.70 8.94
CA SER A 257 -4.81 -5.52 7.63
C SER A 257 -5.94 -6.51 7.43
N THR A 258 -7.03 -6.06 6.82
CA THR A 258 -8.16 -6.93 6.48
C THR A 258 -8.90 -6.39 5.27
N PHE A 259 -9.47 -7.30 4.48
CA PHE A 259 -10.42 -6.97 3.41
C PHE A 259 -11.86 -7.19 3.85
N GLN A 260 -12.13 -7.63 5.08
CA GLN A 260 -13.50 -7.87 5.54
C GLN A 260 -14.34 -6.58 5.51
N GLN A 261 -15.55 -6.69 4.97
CA GLN A 261 -16.50 -5.59 4.76
C GLN A 261 -17.90 -6.10 5.16
N PRO A 262 -18.49 -5.60 6.26
CA PRO A 262 -18.03 -4.52 7.15
C PRO A 262 -16.78 -4.88 7.94
N LEU A 263 -16.14 -3.85 8.52
CA LEU A 263 -15.01 -4.05 9.42
C LEU A 263 -15.46 -4.85 10.67
N PRO A 264 -14.76 -5.95 11.04
CA PRO A 264 -15.13 -6.76 12.20
C PRO A 264 -15.10 -5.95 13.50
N GLU A 265 -16.02 -6.27 14.42
CA GLU A 265 -16.21 -5.54 15.68
C GLU A 265 -14.90 -5.34 16.47
N ALA A 266 -14.10 -6.40 16.60
CA ALA A 266 -12.83 -6.37 17.34
C ALA A 266 -11.79 -5.39 16.77
N TRP A 267 -11.98 -4.88 15.55
CA TRP A 267 -11.06 -3.97 14.87
C TRP A 267 -11.57 -2.53 14.88
N ARG A 268 -12.86 -2.30 15.20
CA ARG A 268 -13.50 -0.98 15.11
C ARG A 268 -12.88 0.05 16.04
N ALA A 269 -12.50 -0.35 17.25
CA ALA A 269 -11.85 0.53 18.22
C ALA A 269 -10.47 1.05 17.74
N GLY A 270 -9.81 0.31 16.84
CA GLY A 270 -8.53 0.71 16.24
C GLY A 270 -8.66 1.46 14.92
N ALA A 271 -9.87 1.66 14.40
CA ALA A 271 -10.12 2.30 13.12
C ALA A 271 -10.33 3.81 13.25
N ALA A 272 -9.75 4.57 12.32
CA ALA A 272 -10.01 5.99 12.23
C ALA A 272 -11.43 6.27 11.73
N THR A 273 -12.00 7.37 12.22
CA THR A 273 -13.18 8.02 11.65
C THR A 273 -12.75 8.83 10.44
N GLY A 274 -13.46 8.70 9.32
CA GLY A 274 -13.22 9.49 8.11
C GLY A 274 -13.82 10.90 8.23
N TYR A 275 -13.15 11.90 7.67
CA TYR A 275 -13.60 13.30 7.69
C TYR A 275 -13.68 13.90 6.29
N ARG A 276 -14.76 14.64 6.03
CA ARG A 276 -14.93 15.38 4.78
C ARG A 276 -14.01 16.59 4.72
N VAL A 277 -13.84 17.18 3.54
CA VAL A 277 -13.05 18.42 3.33
C VAL A 277 -13.49 19.58 4.23
N THR A 278 -14.74 19.56 4.70
CA THR A 278 -15.29 20.56 5.63
C THR A 278 -14.76 20.40 7.06
N GLY A 279 -14.21 19.23 7.40
CA GLY A 279 -13.84 18.79 8.74
C GLY A 279 -14.92 18.00 9.46
N LYS A 280 -16.09 17.77 8.83
CA LYS A 280 -17.19 16.99 9.42
C LYS A 280 -16.94 15.49 9.29
N ALA A 281 -17.22 14.74 10.36
CA ALA A 281 -17.15 13.28 10.35
C ALA A 281 -18.10 12.68 9.30
N VAL A 282 -17.69 11.55 8.72
CA VAL A 282 -18.55 10.69 7.89
C VAL A 282 -19.59 10.01 8.79
N ALA A 283 -20.83 9.93 8.33
CA ALA A 283 -21.90 9.29 9.08
C ALA A 283 -21.57 7.82 9.33
N GLY A 284 -21.76 7.33 10.56
CA GLY A 284 -21.35 5.98 10.94
C GLY A 284 -19.82 5.78 10.97
N LYS A 285 -19.05 6.88 11.08
CA LYS A 285 -17.58 6.95 11.09
C LYS A 285 -16.91 6.66 9.74
N TYR A 286 -17.42 5.74 8.94
CA TYR A 286 -16.86 5.36 7.64
C TYR A 286 -17.89 4.62 6.77
N HIS A 287 -17.61 4.49 5.47
CA HIS A 287 -18.41 3.67 4.56
C HIS A 287 -17.84 2.24 4.43
N ILE A 288 -18.70 1.29 4.08
CA ILE A 288 -18.37 -0.10 3.72
C ILE A 288 -18.16 -0.20 2.21
N TYR A 289 -17.22 -1.03 1.75
CA TYR A 289 -16.88 -1.22 0.33
C TYR A 289 -16.80 -2.71 -0.06
N PRO A 290 -17.93 -3.37 -0.35
CA PRO A 290 -17.99 -4.76 -0.83
C PRO A 290 -17.21 -5.02 -2.13
N GLU A 291 -16.84 -3.95 -2.86
CA GLU A 291 -15.91 -3.95 -3.99
C GLU A 291 -14.46 -4.09 -3.48
N GLN A 292 -14.21 -5.14 -2.70
CA GLN A 292 -13.02 -5.34 -1.88
C GLN A 292 -11.72 -5.25 -2.66
N ALA A 293 -11.65 -5.88 -3.84
CA ALA A 293 -10.46 -5.80 -4.70
C ALA A 293 -10.18 -4.38 -5.20
N ALA A 294 -11.24 -3.59 -5.40
CA ALA A 294 -11.13 -2.24 -5.91
C ALA A 294 -10.89 -1.21 -4.79
N ALA A 295 -11.45 -1.39 -3.59
CA ALA A 295 -11.53 -0.34 -2.57
C ALA A 295 -11.56 -0.79 -1.09
N GLY A 296 -11.60 -2.09 -0.77
CA GLY A 296 -12.00 -2.57 0.55
C GLY A 296 -10.89 -2.85 1.58
N LEU A 297 -9.63 -2.53 1.30
CA LEU A 297 -8.54 -2.75 2.25
C LEU A 297 -8.60 -1.77 3.44
N TRP A 298 -8.71 -2.31 4.65
CA TRP A 298 -8.31 -1.64 5.89
C TRP A 298 -6.89 -2.05 6.25
N THR A 299 -6.02 -1.09 6.57
CA THR A 299 -4.60 -1.37 6.84
C THR A 299 -3.93 -0.23 7.63
N THR A 300 -2.64 -0.41 7.90
CA THR A 300 -1.75 0.60 8.48
C THR A 300 -0.59 0.89 7.51
N PRO A 301 0.10 2.04 7.64
CA PRO A 301 1.30 2.30 6.83
C PRO A 301 2.42 1.27 7.03
N THR A 302 2.53 0.70 8.23
CA THR A 302 3.56 -0.31 8.56
C THR A 302 3.29 -1.65 7.88
N ASP A 303 2.04 -2.02 7.67
CA ASP A 303 1.67 -3.20 6.90
C ASP A 303 1.84 -2.98 5.40
N LEU A 304 1.45 -1.81 4.87
CA LEU A 304 1.73 -1.45 3.47
C LEU A 304 3.23 -1.42 3.17
N ALA A 305 4.07 -1.05 4.14
CA ALA A 305 5.52 -1.11 3.97
C ALA A 305 6.01 -2.55 3.70
N LYS A 306 5.42 -3.57 4.35
CA LYS A 306 5.76 -4.98 4.11
C LYS A 306 5.43 -5.40 2.68
N PHE A 307 4.28 -4.96 2.15
CA PHE A 307 3.89 -5.16 0.76
C PHE A 307 4.91 -4.53 -0.21
N ILE A 308 5.24 -3.25 -0.02
CA ILE A 308 6.17 -2.52 -0.89
C ILE A 308 7.56 -3.18 -0.89
N ILE A 309 8.10 -3.49 0.30
CA ILE A 309 9.39 -4.16 0.45
C ILE A 309 9.37 -5.53 -0.23
N ALA A 310 8.30 -6.31 -0.10
CA ALA A 310 8.19 -7.62 -0.74
C ALA A 310 8.18 -7.52 -2.27
N VAL A 311 7.51 -6.51 -2.84
CA VAL A 311 7.50 -6.24 -4.28
C VAL A 311 8.89 -5.80 -4.75
N GLN A 312 9.55 -4.88 -4.05
CA GLN A 312 10.93 -4.45 -4.33
C GLN A 312 11.90 -5.62 -4.31
N GLN A 313 11.81 -6.49 -3.30
CA GLN A 313 12.66 -7.68 -3.21
C GLN A 313 12.37 -8.64 -4.35
N SER A 314 11.11 -8.85 -4.73
CA SER A 314 10.74 -9.72 -5.84
C SER A 314 11.25 -9.19 -7.18
N TYR A 315 11.28 -7.86 -7.38
CA TYR A 315 11.85 -7.25 -8.59
C TYR A 315 13.38 -7.42 -8.68
N ASN A 316 14.09 -7.25 -7.56
CA ASN A 316 15.55 -7.21 -7.54
C ASN A 316 16.22 -8.58 -7.28
N LYS A 317 15.52 -9.56 -6.71
CA LYS A 317 16.09 -10.85 -6.31
C LYS A 317 15.42 -12.01 -7.07
N LYS A 318 16.19 -13.06 -7.36
CA LYS A 318 15.66 -14.29 -8.00
C LYS A 318 14.59 -14.99 -7.15
N ARG A 319 14.70 -14.91 -5.82
CA ARG A 319 13.77 -15.49 -4.85
C ARG A 319 13.14 -14.36 -4.04
N GLY A 320 11.89 -14.02 -4.37
CA GLY A 320 11.06 -13.06 -3.64
C GLY A 320 9.71 -13.66 -3.28
N PHE A 321 8.76 -12.79 -2.93
CA PHE A 321 7.39 -13.19 -2.62
C PHE A 321 6.61 -13.69 -3.85
N ILE A 322 6.99 -13.18 -5.02
CA ILE A 322 6.67 -13.68 -6.36
C ILE A 322 7.98 -13.84 -7.16
N LYS A 323 7.96 -14.59 -8.26
CA LYS A 323 9.11 -14.77 -9.16
C LYS A 323 9.54 -13.43 -9.75
N GLN A 324 10.84 -13.29 -10.00
CA GLN A 324 11.40 -12.05 -10.54
C GLN A 324 10.79 -11.64 -11.88
N ALA A 325 10.59 -12.59 -12.79
CA ALA A 325 9.96 -12.32 -14.09
C ALA A 325 8.53 -11.78 -13.93
N THR A 326 7.77 -12.34 -13.00
CA THR A 326 6.41 -11.92 -12.67
C THR A 326 6.37 -10.54 -12.03
N ALA A 327 7.31 -10.22 -11.12
CA ALA A 327 7.45 -8.89 -10.56
C ALA A 327 7.83 -7.85 -11.62
N LYS A 328 8.75 -8.19 -12.52
CA LYS A 328 9.11 -7.32 -13.66
C LYS A 328 7.91 -7.08 -14.57
N ARG A 329 7.10 -8.10 -14.86
CA ARG A 329 5.87 -7.95 -15.65
C ARG A 329 4.83 -7.09 -14.94
N MET A 330 4.65 -7.25 -13.64
CA MET A 330 3.75 -6.41 -12.82
C MET A 330 4.17 -4.93 -12.84
N LEU A 331 5.47 -4.64 -12.82
CA LEU A 331 6.03 -3.29 -12.74
C LEU A 331 6.53 -2.75 -14.10
N SER A 332 6.01 -3.26 -15.21
CA SER A 332 6.28 -2.73 -16.56
C SER A 332 4.99 -2.20 -17.18
N PRO A 333 5.04 -1.14 -18.01
CA PRO A 333 3.89 -0.70 -18.78
C PRO A 333 3.25 -1.86 -19.54
N TYR A 334 1.95 -2.05 -19.38
CA TYR A 334 1.22 -3.05 -20.18
C TYR A 334 0.88 -2.52 -21.58
N LEU A 335 0.46 -1.26 -21.67
CA LEU A 335 0.31 -0.55 -22.93
C LEU A 335 1.57 0.29 -23.18
N ALA A 336 2.05 0.33 -24.43
CA ALA A 336 3.32 0.96 -24.79
C ALA A 336 3.44 2.44 -24.33
N ASP A 337 2.34 3.19 -24.43
CA ASP A 337 2.29 4.61 -24.09
C ASP A 337 1.57 4.90 -22.75
N SER A 338 1.51 3.91 -21.84
CA SER A 338 0.93 4.11 -20.51
C SER A 338 1.98 4.09 -19.41
N ASN A 339 1.69 4.81 -18.33
CA ASN A 339 2.44 4.73 -17.08
C ASN A 339 1.76 3.75 -16.10
N VAL A 340 1.19 2.65 -16.62
CA VAL A 340 0.35 1.73 -15.85
C VAL A 340 0.89 0.31 -15.97
N GLY A 341 1.28 -0.24 -14.82
CA GLY A 341 1.61 -1.65 -14.67
C GLY A 341 0.37 -2.48 -14.40
N LEU A 342 0.56 -3.66 -13.80
CA LEU A 342 -0.57 -4.52 -13.40
C LEU A 342 -0.96 -4.20 -11.95
N GLY A 343 -2.02 -3.40 -11.78
CA GLY A 343 -2.54 -2.95 -10.47
C GLY A 343 -1.71 -1.85 -9.79
N VAL A 344 -0.79 -1.21 -10.51
CA VAL A 344 0.06 -0.12 -10.02
C VAL A 344 0.23 0.94 -11.10
N PHE A 345 0.50 2.17 -10.68
CA PHE A 345 1.02 3.22 -11.56
C PHE A 345 2.55 3.25 -11.50
N LEU A 346 3.15 3.73 -12.58
CA LEU A 346 4.58 3.89 -12.74
C LEU A 346 4.90 5.38 -12.84
N SER A 347 5.98 5.80 -12.20
CA SER A 347 6.48 7.17 -12.26
C SER A 347 8.00 7.18 -12.26
N LYS A 348 8.60 8.34 -12.53
CA LYS A 348 10.03 8.57 -12.38
C LYS A 348 10.24 9.82 -11.53
N TRP A 349 11.01 9.73 -10.45
CA TRP A 349 11.40 10.87 -9.62
C TRP A 349 12.93 10.99 -9.70
N GLY A 350 13.42 12.12 -10.24
CA GLY A 350 14.77 12.36 -10.79
C GLY A 350 15.44 11.12 -11.36
N GLY A 351 14.93 10.72 -12.53
CA GLY A 351 15.40 9.55 -13.28
C GLY A 351 15.11 8.19 -12.65
N THR A 352 14.82 8.10 -11.35
CA THR A 352 14.61 6.84 -10.64
C THR A 352 13.20 6.32 -10.86
N PRO A 353 13.00 5.08 -11.35
CA PRO A 353 11.67 4.51 -11.52
C PRO A 353 11.03 4.14 -10.18
N PHE A 354 9.74 4.47 -10.03
CA PHE A 354 8.89 4.12 -8.90
C PHE A 354 7.61 3.43 -9.39
N PHE A 355 7.08 2.55 -8.54
CA PHE A 355 5.69 2.11 -8.60
C PHE A 355 4.91 2.78 -7.46
N ASN A 356 3.65 3.13 -7.71
CA ASN A 356 2.83 3.87 -6.77
C ASN A 356 1.34 3.58 -6.95
N HIS A 357 0.54 3.98 -5.96
CA HIS A 357 -0.91 4.06 -6.11
C HIS A 357 -1.48 5.03 -5.07
N GLY A 358 -2.46 5.84 -5.48
CA GLY A 358 -3.30 6.65 -4.58
C GLY A 358 -4.62 5.96 -4.24
N GLY A 359 -5.28 6.36 -3.17
CA GLY A 359 -6.57 5.82 -2.78
C GLY A 359 -7.47 6.91 -2.21
N GLY A 360 -8.75 6.88 -2.58
CA GLY A 360 -9.80 7.69 -1.97
C GLY A 360 -11.06 6.88 -1.74
N ASN A 361 -11.50 6.84 -0.50
CA ASN A 361 -12.83 6.47 -0.05
C ASN A 361 -13.41 7.69 0.70
N GLU A 362 -14.72 7.72 0.95
CA GLU A 362 -15.36 8.85 1.65
C GLU A 362 -14.66 9.08 3.01
N GLY A 363 -14.07 10.27 3.19
CA GLY A 363 -13.35 10.64 4.41
C GLY A 363 -11.95 10.03 4.58
N PHE A 364 -11.39 9.35 3.58
CA PHE A 364 -10.04 8.78 3.64
C PHE A 364 -9.26 9.04 2.36
N ARG A 365 -7.97 9.36 2.51
CA ARG A 365 -7.02 9.40 1.39
C ARG A 365 -5.75 8.66 1.77
N SER A 366 -5.14 8.02 0.78
CA SER A 366 -3.89 7.31 0.96
C SER A 366 -3.03 7.38 -0.28
N PHE A 367 -1.72 7.25 -0.08
CA PHE A 367 -0.75 7.20 -1.15
C PHE A 367 0.41 6.32 -0.71
N TYR A 368 0.93 5.52 -1.64
CA TYR A 368 2.24 4.92 -1.46
C TYR A 368 3.08 5.06 -2.72
N CYS A 369 4.39 5.06 -2.54
CA CYS A 369 5.34 4.79 -3.61
C CYS A 369 6.49 3.90 -3.13
N GLY A 370 7.07 3.15 -4.06
CA GLY A 370 8.27 2.35 -3.85
C GLY A 370 9.17 2.43 -5.08
N SER A 371 10.44 2.73 -4.88
CA SER A 371 11.45 2.69 -5.95
C SER A 371 11.61 1.27 -6.46
N LEU A 372 11.87 1.09 -7.76
CA LEU A 372 12.06 -0.25 -8.33
C LEU A 372 13.38 -0.88 -7.84
N SER A 373 14.45 -0.09 -7.72
CA SER A 373 15.81 -0.61 -7.50
C SER A 373 16.55 -0.06 -6.27
N THR A 374 16.18 1.12 -5.76
CA THR A 374 16.96 1.80 -4.71
C THR A 374 16.51 1.49 -3.29
N GLY A 375 15.41 0.73 -3.11
CA GLY A 375 14.90 0.35 -1.79
C GLY A 375 14.26 1.50 -1.00
N LYS A 376 14.04 2.65 -1.63
CA LYS A 376 13.29 3.78 -1.07
C LYS A 376 11.78 3.59 -1.21
N GLY A 377 10.99 4.13 -0.29
CA GLY A 377 9.54 4.17 -0.39
C GLY A 377 8.90 5.04 0.67
N LEU A 378 7.65 5.40 0.46
CA LEU A 378 6.87 6.26 1.34
C LEU A 378 5.41 5.80 1.32
N ILE A 379 4.78 5.85 2.49
CA ILE A 379 3.36 5.59 2.67
C ILE A 379 2.78 6.75 3.47
N ILE A 380 1.65 7.29 2.99
CA ILE A 380 0.90 8.35 3.65
C ILE A 380 -0.56 7.89 3.71
N MET A 381 -1.17 7.95 4.89
CA MET A 381 -2.59 7.68 5.08
C MET A 381 -3.19 8.80 5.94
N ILE A 382 -4.32 9.35 5.50
CA ILE A 382 -5.07 10.37 6.24
C ILE A 382 -6.54 9.98 6.32
N ASN A 383 -7.19 10.40 7.39
CA ASN A 383 -8.64 10.31 7.54
C ASN A 383 -9.32 11.62 7.11
N SER A 384 -8.93 12.16 5.96
CA SER A 384 -9.53 13.36 5.38
C SER A 384 -9.69 13.22 3.87
N ASP A 385 -10.76 13.79 3.31
CA ASP A 385 -10.93 13.91 1.85
C ASP A 385 -9.95 14.90 1.19
N ASN A 386 -9.20 15.67 1.98
CA ASN A 386 -8.26 16.66 1.49
C ASN A 386 -6.81 16.14 1.51
N ASP A 387 -6.36 15.60 0.39
CA ASP A 387 -5.01 15.04 0.20
C ASP A 387 -3.95 16.04 -0.26
N ARG A 388 -4.25 17.35 -0.28
CA ARG A 388 -3.31 18.38 -0.77
C ARG A 388 -1.96 18.36 -0.04
N ILE A 389 -1.95 17.95 1.23
CA ILE A 389 -0.74 17.80 2.04
C ILE A 389 0.21 16.71 1.51
N PHE A 390 -0.27 15.76 0.68
CA PHE A 390 0.55 14.66 0.17
C PHE A 390 1.73 15.15 -0.67
N LYS A 391 1.52 16.16 -1.52
CA LYS A 391 2.62 16.71 -2.34
C LYS A 391 3.72 17.33 -1.48
N GLU A 392 3.33 18.06 -0.43
CA GLU A 392 4.25 18.68 0.53
C GLU A 392 5.09 17.61 1.26
N ILE A 393 4.45 16.53 1.72
CA ILE A 393 5.11 15.40 2.38
C ILE A 393 6.02 14.65 1.41
N VAL A 394 5.51 14.28 0.23
CA VAL A 394 6.26 13.55 -0.79
C VAL A 394 7.53 14.31 -1.17
N TYR A 395 7.40 15.60 -1.47
CA TYR A 395 8.53 16.44 -1.85
C TYR A 395 9.57 16.53 -0.72
N THR A 396 9.11 16.83 0.51
CA THR A 396 10.01 17.00 1.66
C THR A 396 10.75 15.71 1.99
N VAL A 397 10.06 14.56 1.97
CA VAL A 397 10.67 13.24 2.17
C VAL A 397 11.66 12.93 1.04
N ALA A 398 11.28 13.14 -0.22
CA ALA A 398 12.17 12.87 -1.35
C ALA A 398 13.48 13.69 -1.24
N LYS A 399 13.38 14.97 -0.88
CA LYS A 399 14.53 15.84 -0.64
C LYS A 399 15.37 15.37 0.55
N GLU A 400 14.75 15.11 1.69
CA GLU A 400 15.44 14.71 2.93
C GLU A 400 16.20 13.38 2.77
N TYR A 401 15.63 12.45 2.00
CA TYR A 401 16.20 11.13 1.77
C TYR A 401 17.07 11.05 0.51
N ASN A 402 17.36 12.19 -0.12
CA ASN A 402 18.14 12.29 -1.36
C ASN A 402 17.65 11.33 -2.44
N TRP A 403 16.33 11.24 -2.62
CA TRP A 403 15.78 10.57 -3.79
C TRP A 403 16.18 11.47 -4.95
N LYS A 404 17.10 10.99 -5.80
CA LYS A 404 17.70 11.79 -6.87
C LYS A 404 16.59 12.61 -7.54
N ASN A 405 16.78 13.93 -7.56
CA ASN A 405 16.02 14.89 -8.35
C ASN A 405 17.00 15.35 -9.41
N ASP A 406 16.64 15.30 -10.70
CA ASP A 406 17.49 15.83 -11.80
C ASP A 406 17.47 17.38 -11.83
N GLN A 407 17.26 18.01 -10.66
CA GLN A 407 17.12 19.44 -10.45
C GLN A 407 17.83 19.80 -9.14
N ASN A 408 19.13 19.54 -9.09
CA ASN A 408 20.19 20.30 -8.40
C ASN A 408 21.54 19.60 -8.60
#